data_AF-A0A7L3M3J6-F1
#
_entry.id   AF-A0A7L3M3J6-F1
#
_cell.length_a   1.000
_cell.length_b   1.000
_cell.length_c   1.000
_cell.angle_alpha   90.00
_cell.angle_beta   90.00
_cell.angle_gamma   90.00
#
_symmetry.space_group_name_H-M   'P 1'
#
loop_
_entity.id
_entity.type
_entity.pdbx_description
1 polymer ?
#
loop_
_entity_poly.entity_id
_entity_poly.type
_entity_poly.pdbx_seq_one_letter_code
_entity_poly.pdbx_strand_id
1 'polypeptide(L)'
;EFSVDSFQIILDSLLLFGECSENPMAENFHPTVTGESMYGDFEEAMEHLRSRVIATRNPEEIRGGGLLKYCNLLVRGFKPKSEVDMKALQRYMCSRFFIDFSDIGEQLRKLECYLQSHFVGMESNRYDYLMTLHRVVNESTVCLMGHERRQTLNLIAMLAVRVLAEQNIIPTVTNVTCYYQPAPYVSEINFNYYVTHVQPFLPCNQPYPTWLPCN
;
A
#
# COMPACT_ATOMS: atom_id res chain seq x y z
N GLU A 1 -9.15 0.65 16.54
CA GLU A 1 -8.29 -0.31 15.79
C GLU A 1 -9.15 -1.45 15.25
N PHE A 2 -8.59 -2.50 14.64
CA PHE A 2 -9.39 -3.69 14.28
C PHE A 2 -9.29 -4.73 15.40
N SER A 3 -10.16 -5.74 15.38
CA SER A 3 -10.08 -6.83 16.38
C SER A 3 -8.84 -7.70 16.22
N VAL A 4 -8.31 -7.83 15.00
CA VAL A 4 -7.20 -8.74 14.69
C VAL A 4 -5.84 -8.24 15.16
N ASP A 5 -5.75 -6.96 15.54
CA ASP A 5 -4.52 -6.30 16.00
C ASP A 5 -4.66 -5.67 17.38
N SER A 6 -5.71 -6.03 18.14
CA SER A 6 -6.01 -5.47 19.46
C SER A 6 -5.46 -6.30 20.63
N PHE A 7 -4.61 -7.30 20.37
CA PHE A 7 -4.08 -8.17 21.42
C PHE A 7 -2.89 -7.56 22.14
N GLN A 8 -2.92 -7.56 23.46
CA GLN A 8 -1.80 -7.18 24.32
C GLN A 8 -1.45 -8.37 25.22
N ILE A 9 -0.16 -8.65 25.38
CA ILE A 9 0.33 -9.76 26.20
C ILE A 9 1.10 -9.16 27.37
N ILE A 10 0.70 -9.47 28.60
CA ILE A 10 1.36 -9.00 29.82
C ILE A 10 2.61 -9.85 30.04
N LEU A 11 3.78 -9.21 30.05
CA LEU A 11 5.07 -9.91 30.06
C LEU A 11 5.65 -10.09 31.46
N ASP A 12 5.07 -9.51 32.50
CA ASP A 12 5.61 -9.49 33.87
C ASP A 12 5.97 -10.90 34.38
N SER A 13 5.06 -11.86 34.21
CA SER A 13 5.28 -13.25 34.62
C SER A 13 6.40 -13.94 33.84
N LEU A 14 6.58 -13.57 32.57
CA LEU A 14 7.65 -14.10 31.71
C LEU A 14 9.01 -13.49 32.08
N LEU A 15 9.06 -12.18 32.35
CA LEU A 15 10.27 -11.48 32.76
C LEU A 15 10.75 -11.99 34.13
N LEU A 16 9.84 -12.11 35.11
CA LEU A 16 10.16 -12.65 36.43
C LEU A 16 10.69 -14.08 36.37
N PHE A 17 10.10 -14.92 35.51
CA PHE A 17 10.58 -16.28 35.28
C PHE A 17 12.02 -16.28 34.75
N GLY A 18 12.35 -15.40 33.80
CA GLY A 18 13.70 -15.26 33.26
C GLY A 18 14.74 -14.78 34.28
N GLU A 19 14.33 -13.98 35.27
CA GLU A 19 15.21 -13.51 36.34
C GLU A 19 15.46 -14.56 37.42
N CYS A 20 14.46 -15.42 37.69
CA CYS A 20 14.47 -16.33 38.82
C CYS A 20 14.76 -17.80 38.46
N SER A 21 14.57 -18.22 37.21
CA SER A 21 14.77 -19.61 36.77
C SER A 21 16.14 -19.82 36.14
N GLU A 22 16.93 -20.73 36.71
CA GLU A 22 18.15 -21.24 36.08
C GLU A 22 17.87 -22.26 34.96
N ASN A 23 16.68 -22.88 35.00
CA ASN A 23 16.26 -23.89 34.02
C ASN A 23 15.54 -23.26 32.82
N PRO A 24 15.76 -23.78 31.60
CA PRO A 24 15.04 -23.32 30.42
C PRO A 24 13.54 -23.67 30.47
N MET A 25 12.73 -22.90 29.77
CA MET A 25 11.29 -23.18 29.63
C MET A 25 11.06 -24.52 28.91
N ALA A 26 10.08 -25.28 29.41
CA ALA A 26 9.60 -26.52 28.82
C ALA A 26 8.05 -26.56 28.84
N GLU A 27 7.44 -27.48 28.09
CA GLU A 27 5.97 -27.60 28.01
C GLU A 27 5.29 -27.82 29.37
N ASN A 28 5.97 -28.49 30.31
CA ASN A 28 5.50 -28.71 31.68
C ASN A 28 6.12 -27.73 32.69
N PHE A 29 6.94 -26.77 32.22
CA PHE A 29 7.66 -25.82 33.06
C PHE A 29 7.77 -24.46 32.36
N HIS A 30 6.70 -23.69 32.48
CA HIS A 30 6.61 -22.32 31.94
C HIS A 30 5.72 -21.46 32.85
N PRO A 31 5.91 -20.14 32.88
CA PRO A 31 5.01 -19.25 33.60
C PRO A 31 3.63 -19.22 32.94
N THR A 32 2.61 -18.89 33.72
CA THR A 32 1.30 -18.52 33.18
C THR A 32 1.39 -17.08 32.65
N VAL A 33 0.98 -16.88 31.40
CA VAL A 33 0.99 -15.56 30.74
C VAL A 33 -0.45 -15.16 30.43
N THR A 34 -0.79 -13.90 30.71
CA THR A 34 -2.12 -13.35 30.46
C THR A 34 -2.12 -12.52 29.18
N GLY A 35 -3.07 -12.78 28.29
CA GLY A 35 -3.36 -11.97 27.12
C GLY A 35 -4.68 -11.24 27.27
N GLU A 36 -4.73 -9.98 26.85
CA GLU A 36 -5.91 -9.13 26.87
C GLU A 36 -6.23 -8.64 25.45
N SER A 37 -7.50 -8.34 25.21
CA SER A 37 -7.97 -7.80 23.93
C SER A 37 -8.55 -6.40 24.15
N MET A 38 -7.91 -5.39 23.55
CA MET A 38 -8.37 -4.00 23.58
C MET A 38 -9.63 -3.77 22.74
N TYR A 39 -10.05 -4.76 21.95
CA TYR A 39 -11.35 -4.78 21.30
C TYR A 39 -12.50 -5.04 22.29
N GLY A 40 -12.19 -5.53 23.49
CA GLY A 40 -13.12 -5.81 24.57
C GLY A 40 -13.29 -7.30 24.81
N ASP A 41 -13.83 -8.04 23.83
CA ASP A 41 -14.00 -9.49 23.95
C ASP A 41 -12.79 -10.23 23.35
N PHE A 42 -12.11 -11.02 24.18
CA PHE A 42 -10.92 -11.79 23.79
C PHE A 42 -11.26 -12.95 22.86
N GLU A 43 -12.31 -13.72 23.17
CA GLU A 43 -12.70 -14.89 22.38
C GLU A 43 -13.26 -14.46 21.03
N GLU A 44 -14.06 -13.39 20.97
CA GLU A 44 -14.55 -12.84 19.71
C GLU A 44 -13.40 -12.35 18.82
N ALA A 45 -12.43 -11.61 19.39
CA ALA A 45 -11.26 -11.15 18.65
C ALA A 45 -10.40 -12.33 18.15
N MET A 46 -10.24 -13.36 18.98
CA MET A 46 -9.51 -14.58 18.63
C MET A 46 -10.22 -15.35 17.51
N GLU A 47 -11.55 -15.42 17.53
CA GLU A 47 -12.34 -15.99 16.44
C GLU A 47 -12.15 -15.19 15.14
N HIS A 48 -12.20 -13.85 15.19
CA HIS A 48 -11.92 -13.01 14.03
C HIS A 48 -10.51 -13.23 13.47
N LEU A 49 -9.50 -13.42 14.33
CA LEU A 49 -8.13 -13.71 13.89
C LEU A 49 -8.04 -15.08 13.19
N ARG A 50 -8.65 -16.13 13.76
CA ARG A 50 -8.67 -17.49 13.18
C ARG A 50 -9.43 -17.56 11.85
N SER A 51 -10.56 -16.87 11.76
CA SER A 51 -11.44 -16.84 10.58
C SER A 51 -11.05 -15.78 9.54
N ARG A 52 -10.04 -14.95 9.82
CA ARG A 52 -9.59 -13.83 8.99
C ARG A 52 -10.69 -12.80 8.72
N VAL A 53 -11.36 -12.35 9.77
CA VAL A 53 -12.45 -11.37 9.70
C VAL A 53 -11.97 -9.97 10.09
N ILE A 54 -12.40 -8.96 9.35
CA ILE A 54 -12.20 -7.53 9.64
C ILE A 54 -13.44 -7.03 10.37
N ALA A 55 -13.26 -6.67 11.64
CA ALA A 55 -14.28 -6.06 12.48
C ALA A 55 -13.69 -4.95 13.34
N THR A 56 -14.49 -3.92 13.62
CA THR A 56 -14.19 -2.82 14.55
C THR A 56 -15.44 -2.51 15.38
N ARG A 57 -15.27 -2.13 16.65
CA ARG A 57 -16.35 -1.69 17.54
C ARG A 57 -16.44 -0.16 17.63
N ASN A 58 -15.29 0.50 17.47
CA ASN A 58 -15.13 1.95 17.62
C ASN A 58 -14.66 2.57 16.29
N PRO A 59 -15.54 2.65 15.27
CA PRO A 59 -15.21 3.27 13.99
C PRO A 59 -14.76 4.73 14.15
N GLU A 60 -15.28 5.46 15.14
CA GLU A 60 -14.98 6.86 15.44
C GLU A 60 -13.54 7.12 15.91
N GLU A 61 -12.87 6.10 16.44
CA GLU A 61 -11.47 6.18 16.88
C GLU A 61 -10.50 5.96 15.71
N ILE A 62 -11.00 5.50 14.56
CA ILE A 62 -10.16 5.25 13.39
C ILE A 62 -9.61 6.57 12.85
N ARG A 63 -8.28 6.68 12.85
CA ARG A 63 -7.51 7.75 12.22
C ARG A 63 -7.17 7.40 10.77
N GLY A 64 -6.57 8.33 10.03
CA GLY A 64 -6.25 8.18 8.60
C GLY A 64 -5.43 6.93 8.27
N GLY A 65 -4.52 6.53 9.16
CA GLY A 65 -3.76 5.28 9.01
C GLY A 65 -4.63 4.00 9.01
N GLY A 66 -5.87 4.07 9.50
CA GLY A 66 -6.81 2.96 9.47
C GLY A 66 -7.17 2.51 8.06
N LEU A 67 -7.24 3.43 7.08
CA LEU A 67 -7.45 3.09 5.67
C LEU A 67 -6.32 2.21 5.12
N LEU A 68 -5.07 2.58 5.45
CA LEU A 68 -3.88 1.83 5.02
C LEU A 68 -3.87 0.44 5.63
N LYS A 69 -4.13 0.35 6.94
CA LYS A 69 -4.25 -0.93 7.66
C LYS A 69 -5.37 -1.80 7.10
N TYR A 70 -6.53 -1.22 6.80
CA TYR A 70 -7.65 -1.92 6.17
C TYR A 70 -7.26 -2.57 4.84
N CYS A 71 -6.63 -1.80 3.94
CA CYS A 71 -6.22 -2.30 2.64
C CYS A 71 -5.16 -3.41 2.75
N ASN A 72 -4.27 -3.33 3.74
CA ASN A 72 -3.29 -4.38 4.01
C ASN A 72 -3.96 -5.68 4.48
N LEU A 73 -4.96 -5.58 5.36
CA LEU A 73 -5.77 -6.74 5.79
C LEU A 73 -6.46 -7.41 4.60
N LEU A 74 -7.04 -6.63 3.67
CA LEU A 74 -7.67 -7.18 2.46
C LEU A 74 -6.69 -7.99 1.60
N VAL A 75 -5.47 -7.47 1.36
CA VAL A 75 -4.44 -8.18 0.56
C VAL A 75 -3.96 -9.45 1.26
N ARG A 76 -3.97 -9.47 2.60
CA ARG A 76 -3.67 -10.66 3.41
C ARG A 76 -4.82 -11.68 3.47
N GLY A 77 -5.91 -11.42 2.74
CA GLY A 77 -7.06 -12.32 2.60
C GLY A 77 -8.08 -12.21 3.74
N PHE A 78 -8.03 -11.15 4.54
CA PHE A 78 -9.07 -10.89 5.54
C PHE A 78 -10.31 -10.33 4.85
N LYS A 79 -11.49 -10.68 5.37
CA LYS A 79 -12.79 -10.28 4.82
C LYS A 79 -13.63 -9.52 5.83
N PRO A 80 -14.42 -8.53 5.42
CA PRO A 80 -15.36 -7.86 6.31
C PRO A 80 -16.36 -8.82 6.95
N LYS A 81 -16.74 -8.60 8.21
CA LYS A 81 -17.84 -9.33 8.87
C LYS A 81 -19.19 -9.08 8.17
N SER A 82 -19.39 -7.85 7.69
CA SER A 82 -20.61 -7.38 7.01
C SER A 82 -20.22 -6.40 5.91
N GLU A 83 -20.64 -6.67 4.66
CA GLU A 83 -20.35 -5.79 3.51
C GLU A 83 -21.04 -4.43 3.61
N VAL A 84 -22.25 -4.39 4.17
CA VAL A 84 -23.04 -3.15 4.32
C VAL A 84 -22.35 -2.19 5.29
N ASP A 85 -22.00 -2.69 6.47
CA ASP A 85 -21.32 -1.89 7.50
C ASP A 85 -19.92 -1.48 7.05
N MET A 86 -19.25 -2.37 6.31
CA MET A 86 -17.93 -2.09 5.76
C MET A 86 -17.96 -0.95 4.74
N LYS A 87 -18.99 -0.85 3.89
CA LYS A 87 -19.10 0.28 2.95
C LYS A 87 -19.25 1.61 3.69
N ALA A 88 -19.96 1.65 4.81
CA ALA A 88 -20.02 2.84 5.64
C ALA A 88 -18.65 3.16 6.28
N LEU A 89 -17.97 2.13 6.80
CA LEU A 89 -16.64 2.27 7.41
C LEU A 89 -15.58 2.73 6.41
N GLN A 90 -15.60 2.23 5.16
CA GLN A 90 -14.68 2.67 4.10
C GLN A 90 -14.84 4.17 3.82
N ARG A 91 -16.08 4.67 3.72
CA ARG A 91 -16.34 6.11 3.53
C ARG A 91 -15.75 6.93 4.68
N TYR A 92 -15.93 6.45 5.92
CA TYR A 92 -15.37 7.10 7.10
C TYR A 92 -13.84 7.10 7.08
N MET A 93 -13.20 5.97 6.78
CA MET A 93 -11.74 5.83 6.67
C MET A 93 -11.16 6.72 5.57
N CYS A 94 -11.78 6.78 4.40
CA CYS A 94 -11.38 7.69 3.33
C CYS A 94 -11.48 9.15 3.80
N SER A 95 -12.60 9.54 4.42
CA SER A 95 -12.74 10.91 4.95
C SER A 95 -11.68 11.24 5.99
N ARG A 96 -11.42 10.36 6.96
CA ARG A 96 -10.38 10.57 7.99
C ARG A 96 -8.97 10.59 7.38
N PHE A 97 -8.72 9.81 6.34
CA PHE A 97 -7.44 9.84 5.62
C PHE A 97 -7.17 11.22 5.01
N PHE A 98 -8.15 11.81 4.31
CA PHE A 98 -7.99 13.15 3.73
C PHE A 98 -7.93 14.27 4.77
N ILE A 99 -8.62 14.12 5.90
CA ILE A 99 -8.56 15.08 7.00
C ILE A 99 -7.18 15.03 7.70
N ASP A 100 -6.70 13.82 8.00
CA ASP A 100 -5.46 13.63 8.73
C ASP A 100 -4.23 13.85 7.82
N PHE A 101 -4.34 13.64 6.51
CA PHE A 101 -3.29 13.85 5.50
C PHE A 101 -3.81 14.68 4.32
N SER A 102 -3.97 15.98 4.52
CA SER A 102 -4.55 16.89 3.52
C SER A 102 -3.58 17.23 2.38
N ASP A 103 -2.28 17.23 2.64
CA ASP A 103 -1.24 17.52 1.65
C ASP A 103 -0.81 16.28 0.86
N ILE A 104 -0.63 16.43 -0.46
CA ILE A 104 -0.26 15.33 -1.34
C ILE A 104 1.17 14.82 -1.09
N GLY A 105 2.09 15.71 -0.68
CA GLY A 105 3.45 15.33 -0.31
C GLY A 105 3.48 14.52 0.98
N GLU A 106 2.62 14.86 1.94
CA GLU A 106 2.44 14.05 3.14
C GLU A 106 1.86 12.66 2.82
N GLN A 107 0.83 12.60 1.96
CA GLN A 107 0.27 11.32 1.52
C GLN A 107 1.31 10.44 0.83
N LEU A 108 2.13 11.00 -0.06
CA LEU A 108 3.23 10.30 -0.71
C LEU A 108 4.19 9.70 0.34
N ARG A 109 4.71 10.54 1.25
CA ARG A 109 5.63 10.10 2.30
C ARG A 109 5.02 8.99 3.16
N LYS A 110 3.74 9.13 3.54
CA LYS A 110 3.05 8.12 4.35
C LYS A 110 2.90 6.80 3.61
N LEU A 111 2.56 6.82 2.31
CA LEU A 111 2.47 5.62 1.50
C LEU A 111 3.83 4.95 1.32
N GLU A 112 4.88 5.69 0.99
CA GLU A 112 6.24 5.15 0.86
C GLU A 112 6.72 4.51 2.18
N CYS A 113 6.59 5.21 3.31
CA CYS A 113 6.95 4.67 4.62
C CYS A 113 6.13 3.42 4.98
N TYR A 114 4.84 3.37 4.61
CA TYR A 114 3.98 2.22 4.86
C TYR A 114 4.42 1.00 4.04
N LEU A 115 4.71 1.20 2.75
CA LEU A 115 5.21 0.15 1.86
C LEU A 115 6.57 -0.41 2.34
N GLN A 116 7.47 0.46 2.78
CA GLN A 116 8.77 0.06 3.30
C GLN A 116 8.65 -0.72 4.62
N SER A 117 7.76 -0.29 5.52
CA SER A 117 7.63 -0.91 6.86
C SER A 117 6.86 -2.24 6.84
N HIS A 118 5.83 -2.38 6.00
CA HIS A 118 4.87 -3.50 6.10
C HIS A 118 5.02 -4.61 5.05
N PHE A 119 5.87 -4.40 4.04
CA PHE A 119 6.05 -5.33 2.93
C PHE A 119 7.48 -5.86 2.80
N VAL A 120 8.30 -5.76 3.85
CA VAL A 120 9.62 -6.39 3.90
C VAL A 120 9.47 -7.90 3.72
N GLY A 121 10.08 -8.45 2.67
CA GLY A 121 9.97 -9.88 2.30
C GLY A 121 8.68 -10.27 1.57
N MET A 122 7.77 -9.33 1.30
CA MET A 122 6.52 -9.52 0.56
C MET A 122 6.36 -8.47 -0.55
N GLU A 123 7.46 -8.22 -1.25
CA GLU A 123 7.57 -7.18 -2.27
C GLU A 123 6.50 -7.30 -3.37
N SER A 124 6.20 -8.52 -3.79
CA SER A 124 5.16 -8.83 -4.78
C SER A 124 3.79 -8.26 -4.40
N ASN A 125 3.47 -8.19 -3.11
CA ASN A 125 2.15 -7.77 -2.64
C ASN A 125 1.99 -6.24 -2.60
N ARG A 126 3.07 -5.47 -2.82
CA ARG A 126 3.01 -4.00 -2.85
C ARG A 126 2.08 -3.48 -3.95
N TYR A 127 2.13 -4.11 -5.13
CA TYR A 127 1.27 -3.75 -6.25
C TYR A 127 -0.21 -4.04 -5.92
N ASP A 128 -0.52 -5.25 -5.46
CA ASP A 128 -1.89 -5.64 -5.08
C ASP A 128 -2.46 -4.75 -3.97
N TYR A 129 -1.61 -4.33 -3.03
CA TYR A 129 -1.97 -3.36 -2.01
C TYR A 129 -2.31 -1.99 -2.58
N LEU A 130 -1.46 -1.45 -3.46
CA LEU A 130 -1.72 -0.16 -4.08
C LEU A 130 -2.99 -0.20 -4.94
N MET A 131 -3.22 -1.29 -5.67
CA MET A 131 -4.46 -1.49 -6.43
C MET A 131 -5.69 -1.62 -5.54
N THR A 132 -5.57 -2.31 -4.41
CA THR A 132 -6.65 -2.40 -3.41
C THR A 132 -6.96 -1.03 -2.82
N LEU A 133 -5.95 -0.26 -2.44
CA LEU A 133 -6.10 1.10 -1.93
C LEU A 133 -6.74 2.02 -2.98
N HIS A 134 -6.25 1.97 -4.23
CA HIS A 134 -6.81 2.73 -5.35
C HIS A 134 -8.30 2.44 -5.52
N ARG A 135 -8.69 1.16 -5.50
CA ARG A 135 -10.10 0.75 -5.63
C ARG A 135 -10.95 1.28 -4.48
N VAL A 136 -10.50 1.13 -3.22
CA VAL A 136 -11.26 1.61 -2.05
C VAL A 136 -11.41 3.13 -2.08
N VAL A 137 -10.34 3.88 -2.39
CA VAL A 137 -10.40 5.35 -2.50
C VAL A 137 -11.34 5.77 -3.64
N ASN A 138 -11.31 5.08 -4.78
CA ASN A 138 -12.18 5.41 -5.91
C ASN A 138 -13.67 5.17 -5.61
N GLU A 139 -14.00 4.04 -4.99
CA GLU A 139 -15.40 3.64 -4.70
C GLU A 139 -15.99 4.38 -3.49
N SER A 140 -15.18 4.70 -2.48
CA SER A 140 -15.68 5.10 -1.16
C SER A 140 -15.39 6.56 -0.81
N THR A 141 -14.74 7.33 -1.68
CA THR A 141 -14.59 8.77 -1.50
C THR A 141 -15.83 9.53 -1.98
N VAL A 142 -16.40 10.34 -1.10
CA VAL A 142 -17.59 11.17 -1.36
C VAL A 142 -17.28 12.28 -2.37
N CYS A 143 -18.26 12.65 -3.22
CA CYS A 143 -18.11 13.56 -4.35
C CYS A 143 -17.56 14.95 -4.02
N LEU A 144 -17.68 15.41 -2.77
CA LEU A 144 -17.20 16.73 -2.33
C LEU A 144 -15.67 16.87 -2.40
N MET A 145 -14.93 15.76 -2.45
CA MET A 145 -13.46 15.73 -2.50
C MET A 145 -12.94 15.26 -3.87
N GLY A 146 -13.56 15.73 -4.96
CA GLY A 146 -13.27 15.23 -6.29
C GLY A 146 -11.85 15.55 -6.79
N HIS A 147 -11.27 16.68 -6.38
CA HIS A 147 -9.92 17.07 -6.78
C HIS A 147 -8.86 16.26 -6.03
N GLU A 148 -8.98 16.23 -4.70
CA GLU A 148 -8.12 15.50 -3.77
C GLU A 148 -8.14 14.00 -4.10
N ARG A 149 -9.34 13.47 -4.40
CA ARG A 149 -9.49 12.09 -4.88
C ARG A 149 -8.67 11.84 -6.13
N ARG A 150 -8.77 12.68 -7.16
CA ARG A 150 -8.01 12.49 -8.41
C ARG A 150 -6.51 12.57 -8.19
N GLN A 151 -6.04 13.53 -7.40
CA GLN A 151 -4.62 13.66 -7.06
C GLN A 151 -4.09 12.41 -6.37
N THR A 152 -4.85 11.89 -5.40
CA THR A 152 -4.49 10.71 -4.62
C THR A 152 -4.52 9.43 -5.46
N LEU A 153 -5.54 9.26 -6.31
CA LEU A 153 -5.61 8.13 -7.24
C LEU A 153 -4.42 8.14 -8.21
N ASN A 154 -4.06 9.32 -8.76
CA ASN A 154 -2.89 9.46 -9.62
C ASN A 154 -1.58 9.16 -8.88
N LEU A 155 -1.45 9.61 -7.64
CA LEU A 155 -0.31 9.29 -6.77
C LEU A 155 -0.19 7.77 -6.56
N ILE A 156 -1.27 7.09 -6.19
CA ILE A 156 -1.29 5.64 -5.98
C ILE A 156 -0.94 4.91 -7.27
N ALA A 157 -1.49 5.34 -8.41
CA ALA A 157 -1.19 4.74 -9.72
C ALA A 157 0.29 4.91 -10.10
N MET A 158 0.87 6.08 -9.87
CA MET A 158 2.30 6.34 -10.11
C MET A 158 3.18 5.42 -9.25
N LEU A 159 2.87 5.28 -7.96
CA LEU A 159 3.58 4.35 -7.07
C LEU A 159 3.44 2.90 -7.54
N ALA A 160 2.26 2.49 -8.03
CA ALA A 160 2.03 1.14 -8.53
C ALA A 160 2.89 0.85 -9.78
N VAL A 161 2.99 1.79 -10.70
CA VAL A 161 3.87 1.68 -11.89
C VAL A 161 5.34 1.58 -11.48
N ARG A 162 5.77 2.39 -10.50
CA ARG A 162 7.14 2.33 -9.96
C ARG A 162 7.44 0.95 -9.37
N VAL A 163 6.54 0.39 -8.58
CA VAL A 163 6.68 -0.96 -8.02
C VAL A 163 6.78 -2.02 -9.13
N LEU A 164 5.98 -1.92 -10.20
CA LEU A 164 6.08 -2.83 -11.34
C LEU A 164 7.42 -2.72 -12.09
N ALA A 165 7.96 -1.51 -12.21
CA ALA A 165 9.27 -1.27 -12.82
C ALA A 165 10.40 -1.87 -11.96
N GLU A 166 10.35 -1.69 -10.64
CA GLU A 166 11.31 -2.28 -9.70
C GLU A 166 11.28 -3.81 -9.72
N GLN A 167 10.11 -4.41 -9.97
CA GLN A 167 9.94 -5.86 -10.09
C GLN A 167 10.29 -6.43 -11.48
N ASN A 168 10.75 -5.60 -12.43
CA ASN A 168 11.03 -6.00 -13.83
C ASN A 168 9.84 -6.67 -14.55
N ILE A 169 8.60 -6.39 -14.13
CA ILE A 169 7.39 -6.90 -14.81
C ILE A 169 7.08 -6.06 -16.06
N ILE A 170 7.51 -4.81 -16.07
CA ILE A 170 7.55 -3.99 -17.29
C ILE A 170 8.82 -4.38 -18.05
N PRO A 171 8.73 -4.87 -19.30
CA PRO A 171 9.92 -5.17 -20.08
C PRO A 171 10.77 -3.91 -20.16
N THR A 172 11.99 -3.99 -19.63
CA THR A 172 12.97 -2.93 -19.72
C THR A 172 13.10 -2.54 -21.20
N VAL A 173 12.76 -1.29 -21.53
CA VAL A 173 12.70 -0.79 -22.92
C VAL A 173 14.08 -0.82 -23.62
N THR A 174 15.13 -1.18 -22.88
CA THR A 174 16.49 -1.38 -23.39
C THR A 174 16.57 -2.39 -24.55
N ASN A 175 15.62 -3.32 -24.67
CA ASN A 175 15.58 -4.33 -25.74
C ASN A 175 14.32 -4.26 -26.62
N VAL A 176 13.63 -3.13 -26.69
CA VAL A 176 12.52 -2.98 -27.65
C VAL A 176 13.08 -2.51 -28.99
N THR A 177 13.28 -3.45 -29.91
CA THR A 177 13.60 -3.12 -31.31
C THR A 177 12.32 -2.67 -32.02
N CYS A 178 12.11 -1.36 -32.14
CA CYS A 178 11.02 -0.79 -32.92
C CYS A 178 11.38 -0.84 -34.41
N TYR A 179 10.72 -1.71 -35.17
CA TYR A 179 10.79 -1.68 -36.64
C TYR A 179 9.84 -0.58 -37.15
N TYR A 180 10.37 0.61 -37.39
CA TYR A 180 9.65 1.62 -38.15
C TYR A 180 9.75 1.28 -39.63
N GLN A 181 8.62 0.95 -40.24
CA GLN A 181 8.53 0.78 -41.69
C GLN A 181 8.09 2.13 -42.30
N PRO A 182 8.95 2.81 -43.08
CA PRO A 182 8.62 4.10 -43.65
C PRO A 182 7.40 4.03 -44.58
N ALA A 183 6.67 5.13 -44.68
CA ALA A 183 5.51 5.23 -45.56
C ALA A 183 5.89 4.99 -47.04
N PRO A 184 5.02 4.38 -47.86
CA PRO A 184 5.36 3.81 -49.18
C PRO A 184 5.90 4.80 -50.23
N TYR A 185 5.76 6.11 -50.00
CA TYR A 185 6.23 7.15 -50.93
C TYR A 185 7.67 7.59 -50.68
N VAL A 186 8.34 7.07 -49.64
CA VAL A 186 9.76 7.32 -49.38
C VAL A 186 10.58 6.27 -50.14
N SER A 187 10.60 6.37 -51.46
CA SER A 187 11.47 5.57 -52.32
C SER A 187 12.79 6.31 -52.53
N GLU A 188 13.88 5.63 -52.18
CA GLU A 188 15.27 5.92 -52.57
C GLU A 188 15.95 7.08 -51.82
N ILE A 189 16.61 6.75 -50.69
CA ILE A 189 17.97 7.20 -50.32
C ILE A 189 18.49 6.21 -49.25
N ASN A 190 19.73 5.74 -49.40
CA ASN A 190 20.47 4.77 -48.57
C ASN A 190 20.01 4.67 -47.09
N PHE A 191 19.43 3.53 -46.71
CA PHE A 191 19.09 3.23 -45.31
C PHE A 191 20.32 2.78 -44.52
N ASN A 192 20.92 3.70 -43.76
CA ASN A 192 21.68 3.32 -42.57
C ASN A 192 20.67 2.99 -41.47
N TYR A 193 20.64 1.73 -41.04
CA TYR A 193 19.88 1.32 -39.87
C TYR A 193 20.47 2.00 -38.63
N TYR A 194 19.90 3.12 -38.20
CA TYR A 194 20.27 3.72 -36.94
C TYR A 194 19.71 2.87 -35.80
N VAL A 195 20.55 2.03 -35.21
CA VAL A 195 20.29 1.42 -33.90
C VAL A 195 20.42 2.54 -32.88
N THR A 196 19.30 3.14 -32.48
CA THR A 196 19.29 4.09 -31.37
C THR A 196 19.40 3.34 -30.05
N HIS A 197 20.61 3.26 -29.48
CA HIS A 197 20.77 2.89 -28.08
C HIS A 197 20.16 3.98 -27.21
N VAL A 198 19.03 3.68 -26.57
CA VAL A 198 18.41 4.59 -25.61
C VAL A 198 19.27 4.55 -24.33
N GLN A 199 20.06 5.60 -24.10
CA GLN A 199 20.81 5.77 -22.85
C GLN A 199 19.83 5.92 -21.67
N PRO A 200 20.18 5.42 -20.47
CA PRO A 200 19.32 5.56 -19.29
C PRO A 200 19.08 7.03 -18.97
N PHE A 201 17.83 7.37 -18.68
CA PHE A 201 17.39 8.71 -18.30
C PHE A 201 18.27 9.28 -17.16
N LEU A 202 19.05 10.32 -17.48
CA LEU A 202 19.59 11.25 -16.50
C LEU A 202 18.44 12.14 -15.97
N PRO A 203 18.45 12.56 -14.69
CA PRO A 203 17.38 13.37 -14.12
C PRO A 203 17.35 14.73 -14.82
N CYS A 204 16.25 15.01 -15.53
CA CYS A 204 16.07 16.22 -16.31
C CYS A 204 15.86 17.42 -15.37
N ASN A 205 16.95 18.12 -15.07
CA ASN A 205 16.95 19.39 -14.37
C ASN A 205 17.36 20.48 -15.36
N GLN A 206 16.42 20.95 -16.20
CA GLN A 206 16.41 22.29 -16.80
C GLN A 206 15.17 22.53 -17.69
N PRO A 207 14.54 23.71 -17.64
CA PRO A 207 13.44 24.09 -18.53
C PRO A 207 14.01 24.63 -19.86
N TYR A 208 13.75 23.94 -20.96
CA TYR A 208 14.05 24.48 -22.30
C TYR A 208 12.91 25.39 -22.77
N PRO A 209 13.21 26.59 -23.32
CA PRO A 209 12.19 27.51 -23.82
C PRO A 209 11.63 27.03 -25.17
N THR A 210 10.31 26.88 -25.24
CA THR A 210 9.59 26.47 -26.46
C THR A 210 9.14 27.69 -27.26
N TRP A 211 10.00 28.35 -28.05
CA TRP A 211 9.59 29.14 -29.22
C TRP A 211 10.77 29.31 -30.19
N LEU A 212 10.61 28.87 -31.44
CA LEU A 212 11.43 29.31 -32.57
C LEU A 212 10.61 30.31 -33.38
N PRO A 213 11.16 31.47 -33.80
CA PRO A 213 10.48 32.37 -34.71
C PRO A 213 10.57 31.86 -36.15
N CYS A 214 9.47 31.96 -36.89
CA CYS A 214 9.43 31.68 -38.32
C CYS A 214 10.08 32.84 -39.10
N ASN A 215 10.89 32.51 -40.12
CA ASN A 215 11.22 33.38 -41.24
C ASN A 215 10.27 33.06 -42.41
#